data_AF-A0A948FS44-F1
#
_entry.id   AF-A0A948FS44-F1
#
_cell.length_a   1.000
_cell.length_b   1.000
_cell.length_c   1.000
_cell.angle_alpha   90.00
_cell.angle_beta   90.00
_cell.angle_gamma   90.00
#
_symmetry.space_group_name_H-M   'P 1'
#
loop_
_entity.id
_entity.type
_entity.pdbx_description
1 polymer ?
#
loop_
_entity_poly.entity_id
_entity_poly.type
_entity_poly.pdbx_seq_one_letter_code
_entity_poly.pdbx_strand_id
1 'polypeptide(L)'
;KAEKIISNYPQAKYGPPVVWPQEQTVPIYHNHAFWPFVTAYWLSAAKQVGNSAAIDQSVYSLVRGTALNLSNMENFDFVTGGAFAQINGISGPVINSRRQLWSVAGYMAMVQDIIFGLETDYNGVRFLPCVTPKMHSEYFQNSKALVLKNFKYRGKTIQVTVNLPSLSKEEVGVYKIGKIYLNDRPIEKDFVMAGDLEKENRWEVWLSAAGNKASGKIHLVNDLSPRNIFGPKQPRWKAVEQGGITVDEGKLKLHYDVNGETNIRFNIYRNGQLCAKGITKTEWTDPDSADYGDKTYFYMVEAIYPDSGNCSHLTPANFYCPKDNIIEIGAALMKNRGGNRVNNHHFENWGQSEDEIRIPSFAVKKSGRYFINAEYSNGAGPINTGVTCAVKRIEISEVGGSKPVAASYLIMPHTANWGRYLDSSSFQADLEGDKKYSVRIFEDDYARNMSYFDHYESYKNTGNGTKHYNYVNISKIKIYLSACTH
;
A
#
# COMPACT_ATOMS: atom_id res chain seq x y z
N LYS A 1 2.42 2.76 19.78
CA LYS A 1 1.93 2.04 18.56
C LYS A 1 3.09 1.51 17.74
N ALA A 2 4.07 2.33 17.35
CA ALA A 2 5.24 1.92 16.56
C ALA A 2 6.04 0.75 17.17
N GLU A 3 6.36 0.78 18.47
CA GLU A 3 7.06 -0.32 19.16
C GLU A 3 6.34 -1.68 19.03
N LYS A 4 5.00 -1.66 19.11
CA LYS A 4 4.18 -2.86 18.93
C LYS A 4 4.25 -3.38 17.49
N ILE A 5 4.29 -2.49 16.49
CA ILE A 5 4.45 -2.91 15.09
C ILE A 5 5.80 -3.62 14.91
N ILE A 6 6.90 -2.98 15.34
CA ILE A 6 8.25 -3.54 15.22
C ILE A 6 8.38 -4.89 15.93
N SER A 7 7.76 -5.02 17.11
CA SER A 7 7.89 -6.23 17.92
C SER A 7 7.00 -7.39 17.47
N ASN A 8 5.91 -7.13 16.74
CA ASN A 8 4.91 -8.15 16.39
C ASN A 8 4.86 -8.51 14.91
N TYR A 9 5.41 -7.67 14.01
CA TYR A 9 5.46 -8.02 12.58
C TYR A 9 6.30 -9.30 12.40
N PRO A 10 5.75 -10.35 11.75
CA PRO A 10 6.46 -11.61 11.58
C PRO A 10 7.72 -11.44 10.73
N GLN A 11 8.80 -12.08 11.16
CA GLN A 11 10.07 -12.13 10.43
C GLN A 11 10.57 -13.57 10.37
N ALA A 12 11.31 -13.91 9.32
CA ALA A 12 12.07 -15.15 9.28
C ALA A 12 13.55 -14.88 9.55
N LYS A 13 14.35 -15.96 9.54
CA LYS A 13 15.80 -15.93 9.74
C LYS A 13 16.52 -14.88 8.90
N TYR A 14 16.04 -14.58 7.68
CA TYR A 14 16.75 -13.72 6.73
C TYR A 14 16.21 -12.30 6.65
N GLY A 15 15.14 -11.97 7.39
CA GLY A 15 14.59 -10.61 7.43
C GLY A 15 13.06 -10.58 7.40
N PRO A 16 12.47 -9.37 7.42
CA PRO A 16 11.04 -9.17 7.30
C PRO A 16 10.56 -9.43 5.86
N PRO A 17 9.48 -10.22 5.64
CA PRO A 17 8.87 -10.32 4.33
C PRO A 17 8.15 -9.01 3.96
N VAL A 18 7.95 -8.77 2.66
CA VAL A 18 7.24 -7.57 2.16
C VAL A 18 5.76 -7.58 2.54
N VAL A 19 5.14 -8.76 2.56
CA VAL A 19 3.73 -8.96 2.91
C VAL A 19 3.60 -10.06 3.96
N TRP A 20 2.55 -10.02 4.77
CA TRP A 20 2.18 -11.10 5.67
C TRP A 20 0.64 -11.18 5.83
N PRO A 21 0.05 -12.40 5.88
CA PRO A 21 0.68 -13.67 5.56
C PRO A 21 1.03 -13.78 4.07
N GLN A 22 1.77 -14.83 3.68
CA GLN A 22 2.09 -15.09 2.27
C GLN A 22 0.85 -15.60 1.52
N GLU A 23 0.78 -15.36 0.22
CA GLU A 23 -0.28 -15.84 -0.66
C GLU A 23 0.10 -17.14 -1.36
N GLN A 24 -0.78 -18.14 -1.35
CA GLN A 24 -0.47 -19.46 -1.90
C GLN A 24 -0.34 -19.49 -3.43
N THR A 25 -0.98 -18.56 -4.12
CA THR A 25 -1.12 -18.58 -5.59
C THR A 25 -0.29 -17.52 -6.29
N VAL A 26 0.48 -16.73 -5.53
CA VAL A 26 1.32 -15.66 -6.08
C VAL A 26 2.77 -16.14 -6.06
N PRO A 27 3.48 -16.12 -7.21
CA PRO A 27 4.87 -16.53 -7.26
C PRO A 27 5.76 -15.64 -6.40
N ILE A 28 6.99 -16.08 -6.17
CA ILE A 28 7.95 -15.29 -5.41
C ILE A 28 8.22 -14.00 -6.20
N TYR A 29 7.94 -12.84 -5.62
CA TYR A 29 8.37 -11.50 -6.08
C TYR A 29 8.08 -10.49 -4.98
N HIS A 30 6.89 -9.89 -4.94
CA HIS A 30 6.41 -9.15 -3.75
C HIS A 30 5.92 -10.12 -2.66
N ASN A 31 5.28 -11.20 -3.07
CA ASN A 31 4.89 -12.29 -2.19
C ASN A 31 6.09 -13.21 -1.92
N HIS A 32 6.12 -13.82 -0.72
CA HIS A 32 7.09 -14.82 -0.30
C HIS A 32 8.55 -14.38 -0.41
N ALA A 33 8.80 -13.07 -0.31
CA ALA A 33 10.12 -12.48 -0.46
C ALA A 33 10.38 -11.40 0.60
N PHE A 34 11.66 -11.19 0.90
CA PHE A 34 12.12 -9.92 1.47
C PHE A 34 12.90 -9.12 0.43
N TRP A 35 12.76 -7.80 0.50
CA TRP A 35 13.41 -6.87 -0.42
C TRP A 35 14.36 -5.98 0.38
N PRO A 36 15.66 -5.88 0.01
CA PRO A 36 16.62 -5.09 0.77
C PRO A 36 16.19 -3.64 1.01
N PHE A 37 15.61 -2.96 0.02
CA PHE A 37 15.16 -1.57 0.23
C PHE A 37 14.00 -1.47 1.23
N VAL A 38 13.09 -2.46 1.25
CA VAL A 38 11.99 -2.53 2.22
C VAL A 38 12.55 -2.83 3.62
N THR A 39 13.53 -3.73 3.71
CA THR A 39 14.28 -3.98 4.95
C THR A 39 14.97 -2.72 5.46
N ALA A 40 15.45 -1.84 4.59
CA ALA A 40 16.05 -0.56 5.00
C ALA A 40 15.01 0.41 5.61
N TYR A 41 13.78 0.44 5.10
CA TYR A 41 12.68 1.17 5.76
C TYR A 41 12.34 0.58 7.12
N TRP A 42 12.29 -0.75 7.23
CA TRP A 42 12.08 -1.44 8.50
C TRP A 42 13.18 -1.13 9.52
N LEU A 43 14.45 -1.13 9.08
CA LEU A 43 15.61 -0.75 9.89
C LEU A 43 15.50 0.70 10.39
N SER A 44 15.09 1.62 9.52
CA SER A 44 14.88 3.03 9.90
C SER A 44 13.79 3.18 10.97
N ALA A 45 12.69 2.43 10.84
CA ALA A 45 11.64 2.40 11.85
C ALA A 45 12.09 1.74 13.16
N ALA A 46 12.90 0.68 13.09
CA ALA A 46 13.49 0.02 14.26
C ALA A 46 14.45 0.94 15.02
N LYS A 47 15.26 1.76 14.32
CA LYS A 47 16.09 2.84 14.90
C LYS A 47 15.23 3.83 15.69
N GLN A 48 14.12 4.31 15.11
CA GLN A 48 13.25 5.29 15.77
C GLN A 48 12.67 4.80 17.10
N VAL A 49 12.38 3.51 17.23
CA VAL A 49 11.86 2.92 18.48
C VAL A 49 12.96 2.29 19.36
N GLY A 50 14.23 2.34 18.94
CA GLY A 50 15.36 1.78 19.68
C GLY A 50 15.32 0.26 19.87
N ASN A 51 14.68 -0.49 18.96
CA ASN A 51 14.62 -1.96 19.05
C ASN A 51 15.86 -2.58 18.41
N SER A 52 16.88 -2.86 19.23
CA SER A 52 18.17 -3.37 18.74
C SER A 52 18.07 -4.75 18.10
N ALA A 53 17.17 -5.61 18.55
CA ALA A 53 16.95 -6.92 17.94
C ALA A 53 16.47 -6.79 16.48
N ALA A 54 15.54 -5.86 16.21
CA ALA A 54 15.08 -5.59 14.85
C ALA A 54 16.15 -4.87 13.99
N ILE A 55 16.94 -3.98 14.60
CA ILE A 55 18.10 -3.35 13.94
C ILE A 55 19.10 -4.41 13.48
N ASP A 56 19.53 -5.27 14.39
CA ASP A 56 20.53 -6.31 14.12
C ASP A 56 20.04 -7.30 13.05
N GLN A 57 18.78 -7.71 13.13
CA GLN A 57 18.17 -8.61 12.14
C GLN A 57 18.14 -7.98 10.73
N SER A 58 17.87 -6.68 10.65
CA SER A 58 17.81 -5.96 9.37
C SER A 58 19.21 -5.75 8.78
N VAL A 59 20.19 -5.40 9.62
CA VAL A 59 21.60 -5.27 9.20
C VAL A 59 22.13 -6.62 8.72
N TYR A 60 21.84 -7.70 9.45
CA TYR A 60 22.15 -9.06 9.03
C TYR A 60 21.56 -9.39 7.66
N SER A 61 20.27 -9.10 7.46
CA SER A 61 19.57 -9.33 6.19
C SER A 61 20.26 -8.64 5.01
N LEU A 62 20.57 -7.34 5.16
CA LEU A 62 21.19 -6.51 4.13
C LEU A 62 22.62 -6.93 3.80
N VAL A 63 23.44 -7.15 4.85
CA VAL A 63 24.84 -7.56 4.69
C VAL A 63 24.92 -8.95 4.07
N ARG A 64 24.16 -9.92 4.60
CA ARG A 64 24.16 -11.29 4.07
C ARG A 64 23.72 -11.32 2.61
N GLY A 65 22.60 -10.67 2.28
CA GLY A 65 22.05 -10.66 0.92
C GLY A 65 23.08 -10.15 -0.09
N THR A 66 23.77 -9.06 0.26
CA THR A 66 24.81 -8.47 -0.59
C THR A 66 26.06 -9.34 -0.66
N ALA A 67 26.56 -9.83 0.48
CA ALA A 67 27.81 -10.58 0.56
C ALA A 67 27.75 -11.93 -0.18
N LEU A 68 26.65 -12.68 -0.05
CA LEU A 68 26.51 -13.99 -0.70
C LEU A 68 26.31 -13.90 -2.21
N ASN A 69 25.84 -12.77 -2.72
CA ASN A 69 25.53 -12.58 -4.13
C ASN A 69 26.51 -11.65 -4.85
N LEU A 70 27.43 -11.03 -4.10
CA LEU A 70 28.33 -9.98 -4.57
C LEU A 70 27.58 -8.86 -5.31
N SER A 71 26.34 -8.58 -4.88
CA SER A 71 25.42 -7.67 -5.57
C SER A 71 24.26 -7.27 -4.68
N ASN A 72 23.78 -6.03 -4.82
CA ASN A 72 22.54 -5.57 -4.20
C ASN A 72 21.34 -6.01 -5.06
N MET A 73 20.97 -7.28 -4.88
CA MET A 73 19.82 -7.90 -5.56
C MET A 73 18.52 -7.17 -5.23
N GLU A 74 17.55 -7.25 -6.12
CA GLU A 74 16.22 -6.68 -5.94
C GLU A 74 15.48 -7.35 -4.77
N ASN A 75 15.51 -8.68 -4.71
CA ASN A 75 14.76 -9.45 -3.73
C ASN A 75 15.34 -10.86 -3.53
N PHE A 76 14.89 -11.49 -2.45
CA PHE A 76 15.28 -12.82 -2.03
C PHE A 76 14.06 -13.60 -1.55
N ASP A 77 14.06 -14.91 -1.74
CA ASP A 77 13.07 -15.79 -1.14
C ASP A 77 13.13 -15.71 0.39
N PHE A 78 11.97 -15.55 1.05
CA PHE A 78 11.94 -15.27 2.49
C PHE A 78 12.27 -16.49 3.36
N VAL A 79 12.00 -17.71 2.88
CA VAL A 79 12.23 -18.95 3.64
C VAL A 79 13.68 -19.40 3.57
N THR A 80 14.27 -19.38 2.38
CA THR A 80 15.61 -19.89 2.09
C THR A 80 16.68 -18.80 2.10
N GLY A 81 16.30 -17.54 1.89
CA GLY A 81 17.22 -16.43 1.73
C GLY A 81 18.02 -16.50 0.44
N GLY A 82 17.58 -17.27 -0.55
CA GLY A 82 18.19 -17.42 -1.87
C GLY A 82 17.73 -16.34 -2.84
N ALA A 83 18.60 -15.98 -3.79
CA ALA A 83 18.24 -15.11 -4.92
C ALA A 83 17.34 -15.82 -5.96
N PHE A 84 17.16 -17.14 -5.79
CA PHE A 84 16.17 -17.97 -6.46
C PHE A 84 15.84 -19.16 -5.55
N ALA A 85 14.58 -19.58 -5.53
CA ALA A 85 14.09 -20.73 -4.80
C ALA A 85 12.93 -21.40 -5.56
N GLN A 86 12.75 -22.70 -5.29
CA GLN A 86 11.57 -23.48 -5.64
C GLN A 86 11.11 -24.19 -4.38
N ILE A 87 10.11 -23.64 -3.71
CA ILE A 87 9.68 -24.08 -2.39
C ILE A 87 8.18 -23.88 -2.28
N ASN A 88 7.48 -24.74 -1.54
CA ASN A 88 6.03 -24.63 -1.32
C ASN A 88 5.20 -24.57 -2.61
N GLY A 89 5.67 -25.22 -3.69
CA GLY A 89 4.99 -25.22 -4.99
C GLY A 89 5.05 -23.90 -5.77
N ILE A 90 5.79 -22.90 -5.28
CA ILE A 90 6.06 -21.64 -5.95
C ILE A 90 7.54 -21.52 -6.31
N SER A 91 7.84 -20.73 -7.34
CA SER A 91 9.20 -20.47 -7.80
C SER A 91 9.45 -18.98 -7.99
N GLY A 92 10.72 -18.62 -7.97
CA GLY A 92 11.17 -17.26 -8.21
C GLY A 92 12.28 -16.85 -7.24
N PRO A 93 12.55 -15.54 -7.08
CA PRO A 93 11.74 -14.44 -7.59
C PRO A 93 11.57 -14.44 -9.11
N VAL A 94 10.36 -14.18 -9.62
CA VAL A 94 10.08 -14.18 -11.08
C VAL A 94 10.73 -13.00 -11.81
N ILE A 95 11.07 -11.95 -11.06
CA ILE A 95 11.87 -10.81 -11.50
C ILE A 95 12.87 -10.53 -10.37
N ASN A 96 14.16 -10.47 -10.71
CA ASN A 96 15.21 -10.16 -9.74
C ASN A 96 16.39 -9.44 -10.42
N SER A 97 16.39 -8.11 -10.38
CA SER A 97 17.52 -7.32 -10.87
C SER A 97 18.75 -7.52 -9.98
N ARG A 98 19.91 -7.78 -10.59
CA ARG A 98 21.18 -7.89 -9.85
C ARG A 98 21.63 -6.55 -9.26
N ARG A 99 21.32 -5.44 -9.92
CA ARG A 99 21.76 -4.08 -9.53
C ARG A 99 20.55 -3.18 -9.36
N GLN A 100 19.69 -3.53 -8.41
CA GLN A 100 18.47 -2.77 -8.19
C GLN A 100 18.79 -1.46 -7.47
N LEU A 101 18.50 -0.31 -8.09
CA LEU A 101 18.86 1.01 -7.55
C LEU A 101 18.29 1.24 -6.15
N TRP A 102 17.06 0.79 -5.90
CA TRP A 102 16.42 0.87 -4.59
C TRP A 102 17.18 0.05 -3.52
N SER A 103 17.64 -1.15 -3.87
CA SER A 103 18.41 -2.01 -2.96
C SER A 103 19.82 -1.47 -2.71
N VAL A 104 20.46 -0.87 -3.72
CA VAL A 104 21.73 -0.14 -3.57
C VAL A 104 21.53 1.02 -2.59
N ALA A 105 20.50 1.84 -2.82
CA ALA A 105 20.17 2.95 -1.92
C ALA A 105 19.84 2.46 -0.50
N GLY A 106 19.11 1.36 -0.34
CA GLY A 106 18.83 0.76 0.97
C GLY A 106 20.08 0.31 1.72
N TYR A 107 21.05 -0.28 1.03
CA TYR A 107 22.34 -0.62 1.65
C TYR A 107 23.15 0.63 2.00
N MET A 108 23.15 1.64 1.13
CA MET A 108 23.79 2.93 1.42
C MET A 108 23.15 3.62 2.63
N ALA A 109 21.82 3.59 2.76
CA ALA A 109 21.09 4.15 3.89
C ALA A 109 21.43 3.42 5.21
N MET A 110 21.58 2.09 5.19
CA MET A 110 22.10 1.35 6.36
C MET A 110 23.47 1.88 6.80
N VAL A 111 24.35 2.24 5.85
CA VAL A 111 25.67 2.81 6.20
C VAL A 111 25.54 4.26 6.65
N GLN A 112 24.92 5.13 5.85
CA GLN A 112 24.91 6.57 6.09
C GLN A 112 23.95 6.96 7.23
N ASP A 113 22.71 6.49 7.19
CA ASP A 113 21.62 6.98 8.04
C ASP A 113 21.55 6.22 9.37
N ILE A 114 22.06 4.98 9.40
CA ILE A 114 22.05 4.13 10.59
C ILE A 114 23.42 4.08 11.24
N ILE A 115 24.45 3.54 10.57
CA ILE A 115 25.78 3.40 11.16
C ILE A 115 26.39 4.77 11.49
N PHE A 116 26.35 5.73 10.54
CA PHE A 116 26.83 7.10 10.79
C PHE A 116 25.75 8.04 11.30
N GLY A 117 24.48 7.65 11.24
CA GLY A 117 23.40 8.43 11.83
C GLY A 117 23.09 9.73 11.09
N LEU A 118 23.38 9.80 9.79
CA LEU A 118 23.15 10.99 8.98
C LEU A 118 21.65 11.36 8.98
N GLU A 119 21.37 12.60 9.34
CA GLU A 119 20.05 13.21 9.18
C GLU A 119 20.23 14.64 8.65
N THR A 120 19.47 15.00 7.63
CA THR A 120 19.62 16.25 6.90
C THR A 120 18.28 16.79 6.41
N ASP A 121 18.17 18.12 6.36
CA ASP A 121 17.09 18.83 5.67
C ASP A 121 17.67 20.02 4.88
N TYR A 122 16.81 20.93 4.43
CA TYR A 122 17.21 22.16 3.73
C TYR A 122 18.00 23.15 4.62
N ASN A 123 17.98 22.99 5.94
CA ASN A 123 18.52 23.92 6.92
C ASN A 123 19.86 23.45 7.49
N GLY A 124 20.06 22.14 7.66
CA GLY A 124 21.24 21.64 8.35
C GLY A 124 21.45 20.12 8.26
N VAL A 125 22.40 19.66 9.07
CA VAL A 125 22.86 18.27 9.13
C VAL A 125 23.21 17.87 10.56
N ARG A 126 23.00 16.60 10.90
CA ARG A 126 23.53 15.95 12.11
C ARG A 126 23.98 14.52 11.85
N PHE A 127 24.76 14.01 12.81
CA PHE A 127 25.24 12.63 12.83
C PHE A 127 24.97 12.00 14.20
N LEU A 128 23.98 11.12 14.27
CA LEU A 128 23.57 10.38 15.47
C LEU A 128 23.70 8.86 15.24
N PRO A 129 24.91 8.28 15.35
CA PRO A 129 25.19 6.89 15.04
C PRO A 129 24.30 5.92 15.83
N CYS A 130 23.78 4.90 15.15
CA CYS A 130 23.01 3.81 15.74
C CYS A 130 23.77 2.49 15.56
N VAL A 131 24.70 2.23 16.49
CA VAL A 131 25.51 1.00 16.50
C VAL A 131 25.13 0.18 17.74
N THR A 132 24.95 -1.13 17.56
CA THR A 132 24.65 -2.06 18.65
C THR A 132 25.91 -2.82 19.07
N PRO A 133 25.97 -3.36 20.31
CA PRO A 133 27.04 -4.27 20.72
C PRO A 133 27.19 -5.49 19.79
N LYS A 134 26.06 -6.04 19.32
CA LYS A 134 26.06 -7.16 18.37
C LYS A 134 26.71 -6.76 17.04
N MET A 135 26.28 -5.66 16.44
CA MET A 135 26.88 -5.14 15.20
C MET A 135 28.37 -4.88 15.37
N HIS A 136 28.79 -4.31 16.50
CA HIS A 136 30.20 -4.11 16.82
C HIS A 136 30.94 -5.45 16.86
N SER A 137 30.42 -6.45 17.58
CA SER A 137 31.07 -7.77 17.69
C SER A 137 31.12 -8.55 16.38
N GLU A 138 30.13 -8.43 15.50
CA GLU A 138 30.03 -9.24 14.29
C GLU A 138 30.72 -8.59 13.08
N TYR A 139 30.64 -7.26 12.95
CA TYR A 139 31.12 -6.55 11.76
C TYR A 139 32.33 -5.65 12.04
N PHE A 140 32.52 -5.19 13.28
CA PHE A 140 33.52 -4.17 13.61
C PHE A 140 34.49 -4.58 14.72
N GLN A 141 34.61 -5.87 15.05
CA GLN A 141 35.31 -6.37 16.24
C GLN A 141 36.76 -5.88 16.42
N ASN A 142 37.44 -5.55 15.32
CA ASN A 142 38.83 -5.09 15.31
C ASN A 142 38.97 -3.56 15.15
N SER A 143 37.85 -2.83 15.19
CA SER A 143 37.81 -1.38 14.95
C SER A 143 37.64 -0.64 16.27
N LYS A 144 38.47 0.39 16.49
CA LYS A 144 38.27 1.36 17.58
C LYS A 144 37.40 2.54 17.14
N ALA A 145 37.30 2.78 15.83
CA ALA A 145 36.49 3.82 15.26
C ALA A 145 36.03 3.46 13.84
N LEU A 146 34.89 4.01 13.44
CA LEU A 146 34.35 3.97 12.08
C LEU A 146 34.53 5.35 11.44
N VAL A 147 34.91 5.42 10.17
CA VAL A 147 35.20 6.70 9.50
C VAL A 147 34.47 6.82 8.17
N LEU A 148 33.59 7.82 8.05
CA LEU A 148 33.01 8.28 6.79
C LEU A 148 33.86 9.45 6.28
N LYS A 149 34.47 9.29 5.11
CA LYS A 149 35.33 10.32 4.50
C LYS A 149 34.64 10.96 3.31
N ASN A 150 34.98 12.21 3.04
CA ASN A 150 34.59 12.94 1.83
C ASN A 150 33.07 13.05 1.58
N PHE A 151 32.25 13.07 2.64
CA PHE A 151 30.82 13.28 2.50
C PHE A 151 30.55 14.71 2.01
N LYS A 152 29.87 14.85 0.88
CA LYS A 152 29.60 16.16 0.27
C LYS A 152 28.23 16.67 0.71
N TYR A 153 28.19 17.85 1.29
CA TYR A 153 26.97 18.49 1.75
C TYR A 153 27.01 19.98 1.40
N ARG A 154 26.15 20.41 0.47
CA ARG A 154 26.01 21.84 0.05
C ARG A 154 27.34 22.56 -0.23
N GLY A 155 28.21 21.92 -1.02
CA GLY A 155 29.53 22.46 -1.36
C GLY A 155 30.60 22.35 -0.26
N LYS A 156 30.24 21.83 0.92
CA LYS A 156 31.16 21.49 2.00
C LYS A 156 31.62 20.03 1.91
N THR A 157 32.75 19.74 2.54
CA THR A 157 33.23 18.36 2.74
C THR A 157 33.19 18.03 4.23
N ILE A 158 32.62 16.87 4.57
CA ILE A 158 32.48 16.40 5.95
C ILE A 158 33.20 15.06 6.10
N GLN A 159 34.00 14.94 7.16
CA GLN A 159 34.49 13.67 7.68
C GLN A 159 33.80 13.38 9.01
N VAL A 160 33.33 12.15 9.21
CA VAL A 160 32.70 11.71 10.47
C VAL A 160 33.50 10.55 11.03
N THR A 161 33.92 10.66 12.28
CA THR A 161 34.57 9.59 13.04
C THR A 161 33.66 9.18 14.20
N VAL A 162 33.23 7.92 14.21
CA VAL A 162 32.46 7.31 15.30
C VAL A 162 33.40 6.43 16.11
N ASN A 163 33.77 6.89 17.31
CA ASN A 163 34.62 6.15 18.24
C ASN A 163 33.78 5.11 19.00
N LEU A 164 34.20 3.84 18.95
CA LEU A 164 33.49 2.71 19.53
C LEU A 164 34.01 2.44 20.97
N PRO A 165 33.13 2.09 21.92
CA PRO A 165 33.56 1.64 23.25
C PRO A 165 34.23 0.26 23.18
N SER A 166 34.92 -0.15 24.23
CA SER A 166 35.42 -1.53 24.33
C SER A 166 34.26 -2.53 24.25
N LEU A 167 34.44 -3.63 23.54
CA LEU A 167 33.44 -4.69 23.45
C LEU A 167 33.18 -5.34 24.81
N SER A 168 31.90 -5.39 25.20
CA SER A 168 31.40 -6.20 26.31
C SER A 168 30.46 -7.26 25.77
N LYS A 169 30.68 -8.53 26.14
CA LYS A 169 29.87 -9.67 25.66
C LYS A 169 28.46 -9.72 26.26
N GLU A 170 28.23 -8.99 27.36
CA GLU A 170 26.96 -9.01 28.10
C GLU A 170 26.04 -7.84 27.69
N GLU A 171 26.54 -6.94 26.86
CA GLU A 171 25.86 -5.70 26.54
C GLU A 171 24.81 -5.88 25.44
N VAL A 172 23.63 -5.32 25.67
CA VAL A 172 22.48 -5.41 24.77
C VAL A 172 21.88 -4.02 24.54
N GLY A 173 21.18 -3.84 23.41
CA GLY A 173 20.57 -2.57 23.04
C GLY A 173 21.37 -1.81 21.97
N VAL A 174 21.27 -0.48 22.02
CA VAL A 174 22.01 0.44 21.13
C VAL A 174 22.99 1.23 21.99
N TYR A 175 24.23 1.39 21.53
CA TYR A 175 25.21 2.23 22.23
C TYR A 175 24.67 3.65 22.41
N LYS A 176 25.05 4.27 23.53
CA LYS A 176 24.67 5.65 23.82
C LYS A 176 25.64 6.61 23.16
N ILE A 177 25.10 7.69 22.60
CA ILE A 177 25.89 8.83 22.18
C ILE A 177 26.38 9.56 23.44
N GLY A 178 27.71 9.62 23.62
CA GLY A 178 28.35 10.29 24.74
C GLY A 178 28.60 11.77 24.44
N LYS A 179 29.68 12.05 23.71
CA LYS A 179 30.07 13.42 23.33
C LYS A 179 30.18 13.56 21.81
N ILE A 180 29.84 14.74 21.30
CA ILE A 180 29.94 15.10 19.89
C ILE A 180 30.80 16.36 19.76
N TYR A 181 31.75 16.32 18.85
CA TYR A 181 32.62 17.45 18.51
C TYR A 181 32.46 17.79 17.03
N LEU A 182 32.46 19.08 16.73
CA LEU A 182 32.57 19.66 15.40
C LEU A 182 33.81 20.53 15.35
N ASN A 183 34.76 20.22 14.45
CA ASN A 183 36.01 20.97 14.28
C ASN A 183 36.74 21.17 15.62
N ASP A 184 36.91 20.04 16.34
CA ASP A 184 37.58 19.95 17.64
C ASP A 184 36.92 20.76 18.78
N ARG A 185 35.68 21.23 18.58
CA ARG A 185 34.87 21.91 19.60
C ARG A 185 33.64 21.07 19.98
N PRO A 186 33.31 20.92 21.27
CA PRO A 186 32.10 20.24 21.68
C PRO A 186 30.87 21.01 21.19
N ILE A 187 29.83 20.29 20.76
CA ILE A 187 28.55 20.88 20.37
C ILE A 187 27.44 20.41 21.32
N GLU A 188 26.57 21.34 21.74
CA GLU A 188 25.41 21.03 22.59
C GLU A 188 24.16 20.71 21.77
N LYS A 189 24.00 21.39 20.63
CA LYS A 189 22.94 21.11 19.65
C LYS A 189 23.48 20.15 18.61
N ASP A 190 22.89 18.97 18.51
CA ASP A 190 23.32 17.95 17.54
C ASP A 190 23.05 18.34 16.09
N PHE A 191 22.03 19.19 15.85
CA PHE A 191 21.66 19.69 14.53
C PHE A 191 22.37 21.01 14.21
N VAL A 192 23.27 20.96 13.23
CA VAL A 192 24.10 22.11 12.84
C VAL A 192 23.57 22.71 11.55
N MET A 193 23.34 24.03 11.57
CA MET A 193 22.83 24.75 10.41
C MET A 193 23.90 24.81 9.31
N ALA A 194 23.48 24.75 8.05
CA ALA A 194 24.39 24.73 6.91
C ALA A 194 25.28 25.98 6.81
N GLY A 195 24.78 27.13 7.31
CA GLY A 195 25.54 28.39 7.35
C GLY A 195 26.69 28.40 8.37
N ASP A 196 26.61 27.55 9.40
CA ASP A 196 27.61 27.47 10.46
C ASP A 196 28.77 26.52 10.09
N LEU A 197 28.66 25.83 8.96
CA LEU A 197 29.67 24.89 8.47
C LEU A 197 30.83 25.61 7.77
N GLU A 198 32.04 25.18 8.10
CA GLU A 198 33.26 25.55 7.37
C GLU A 198 33.30 24.85 6.00
N LYS A 199 34.31 25.15 5.16
CA LYS A 199 34.50 24.48 3.87
C LYS A 199 34.76 22.97 4.05
N GLU A 200 35.53 22.64 5.08
CA GLU A 200 35.86 21.28 5.50
C GLU A 200 35.48 21.15 6.97
N ASN A 201 34.81 20.05 7.32
CA ASN A 201 34.32 19.85 8.68
C ASN A 201 34.64 18.43 9.17
N ARG A 202 34.94 18.33 10.46
CA ARG A 202 35.26 17.08 11.14
C ARG A 202 34.29 16.86 12.30
N TRP A 203 33.44 15.84 12.17
CA TRP A 203 32.64 15.31 13.27
C TRP A 203 33.40 14.22 14.00
N GLU A 204 33.45 14.30 15.31
CA GLU A 204 33.82 13.18 16.17
C GLU A 204 32.69 12.85 17.14
N VAL A 205 32.21 11.62 17.10
CA VAL A 205 31.17 11.11 17.98
C VAL A 205 31.75 9.98 18.81
N TRP A 206 31.63 10.04 20.13
CA TRP A 206 32.03 8.94 21.01
C TRP A 206 30.81 8.19 21.48
N LEU A 207 30.79 6.90 21.18
CA LEU A 207 29.80 5.98 21.71
C LEU A 207 30.27 5.46 23.07
N SER A 208 29.30 5.22 23.94
CA SER A 208 29.46 4.64 25.26
C SER A 208 28.53 3.44 25.42
N ALA A 209 28.72 2.67 26.49
CA ALA A 209 27.93 1.48 26.74
C ALA A 209 26.42 1.75 26.58
N ALA A 210 25.74 0.88 25.84
CA ALA A 210 24.31 0.73 25.77
C ALA A 210 23.80 0.64 27.20
N GLY A 211 23.14 1.70 27.65
CA GLY A 211 22.59 1.69 29.01
C GLY A 211 21.56 0.58 29.10
N ASN A 212 21.47 -0.05 30.28
CA ASN A 212 20.58 -1.16 30.70
C ASN A 212 19.15 -1.14 30.11
N LYS A 213 19.01 -1.29 28.80
CA LYS A 213 17.78 -1.36 28.04
C LYS A 213 17.76 -2.75 27.41
N ALA A 214 16.63 -3.45 27.57
CA ALA A 214 16.41 -4.69 26.85
C ALA A 214 16.57 -4.45 25.33
N SER A 215 17.05 -5.46 24.60
CA SER A 215 17.25 -5.41 23.15
C SER A 215 15.96 -5.17 22.33
N GLY A 216 14.81 -5.18 22.98
CA GLY A 216 13.51 -5.29 22.33
C GLY A 216 13.20 -6.73 21.95
N LYS A 217 12.01 -6.95 21.39
CA LYS A 217 11.57 -8.26 20.91
C LYS A 217 11.33 -8.17 19.40
N ILE A 218 11.53 -9.29 18.72
CA ILE A 218 11.07 -9.51 17.34
C ILE A 218 10.19 -10.76 17.32
N HIS A 219 9.18 -10.77 16.46
CA HIS A 219 8.37 -11.95 16.21
C HIS A 219 9.06 -12.81 15.14
N LEU A 220 9.93 -13.71 15.59
CA LEU A 220 10.62 -14.64 14.70
C LEU A 220 9.75 -15.89 14.46
N VAL A 221 9.36 -16.12 13.22
CA VAL A 221 8.64 -17.32 12.78
C VAL A 221 9.66 -18.43 12.54
N ASN A 222 9.71 -19.38 13.46
CA ASN A 222 10.64 -20.51 13.39
C ASN A 222 10.05 -21.69 12.59
N ASP A 223 8.75 -21.93 12.72
CA ASP A 223 8.04 -22.95 11.96
C ASP A 223 7.56 -22.35 10.64
N LEU A 224 8.29 -22.65 9.56
CA LEU A 224 8.00 -22.18 8.20
C LEU A 224 7.14 -23.17 7.40
N SER A 225 6.41 -24.05 8.06
CA SER A 225 5.44 -24.92 7.40
C SER A 225 4.31 -24.10 6.75
N PRO A 226 3.71 -24.59 5.65
CA PRO A 226 2.82 -23.78 4.82
C PRO A 226 1.69 -23.07 5.58
N ARG A 227 1.01 -23.73 6.51
CA ARG A 227 -0.11 -23.12 7.27
C ARG A 227 0.32 -21.98 8.21
N ASN A 228 1.58 -21.95 8.62
CA ASN A 228 2.11 -20.91 9.49
C ASN A 228 2.57 -19.68 8.73
N ILE A 229 2.86 -19.81 7.44
CA ILE A 229 3.37 -18.70 6.63
C ILE A 229 2.38 -18.20 5.59
N PHE A 230 1.52 -19.07 5.06
CA PHE A 230 0.50 -18.70 4.08
C PHE A 230 -0.85 -18.42 4.75
N GLY A 231 -1.59 -17.47 4.18
CA GLY A 231 -3.02 -17.32 4.42
C GLY A 231 -3.81 -18.36 3.63
N PRO A 232 -5.02 -18.72 4.07
CA PRO A 232 -5.95 -19.47 3.23
C PRO A 232 -6.21 -18.74 1.91
N LYS A 233 -6.56 -19.47 0.86
CA LYS A 233 -7.08 -18.85 -0.37
C LYS A 233 -8.33 -18.03 -0.06
N GLN A 234 -8.47 -16.91 -0.77
CA GLN A 234 -9.63 -16.04 -0.69
C GLN A 234 -10.91 -16.87 -0.94
N PRO A 235 -11.93 -16.80 -0.06
CA PRO A 235 -13.23 -17.41 -0.31
C PRO A 235 -13.84 -16.86 -1.59
N ARG A 236 -14.80 -17.57 -2.17
CA ARG A 236 -15.52 -17.09 -3.36
C ARG A 236 -17.01 -17.08 -3.10
N TRP A 237 -17.67 -16.02 -3.56
CA TRP A 237 -19.12 -15.98 -3.58
C TRP A 237 -19.68 -17.05 -4.51
N LYS A 238 -20.73 -17.76 -4.08
CA LYS A 238 -21.47 -18.65 -4.99
C LYS A 238 -22.32 -17.81 -5.94
N ALA A 239 -22.44 -18.24 -7.19
CA ALA A 239 -23.22 -17.53 -8.21
C ALA A 239 -24.73 -17.78 -8.04
N VAL A 240 -25.32 -17.22 -6.98
CA VAL A 240 -26.76 -17.28 -6.68
C VAL A 240 -27.33 -15.89 -6.44
N GLU A 241 -28.53 -15.61 -6.95
CA GLU A 241 -29.23 -14.32 -6.83
C GLU A 241 -28.31 -13.08 -6.98
N GLN A 242 -28.26 -12.19 -5.97
CA GLN A 242 -27.41 -10.99 -5.95
C GLN A 242 -25.95 -11.36 -5.64
N GLY A 243 -25.37 -12.23 -6.47
CA GLY A 243 -23.95 -12.57 -6.43
C GLY A 243 -23.50 -13.35 -5.19
N GLY A 244 -24.39 -14.14 -4.58
CA GLY A 244 -24.10 -14.95 -3.39
C GLY A 244 -24.92 -14.59 -2.16
N ILE A 245 -25.92 -13.72 -2.30
CA ILE A 245 -26.79 -13.30 -1.19
C ILE A 245 -28.25 -13.54 -1.57
N THR A 246 -28.96 -14.30 -0.74
CA THR A 246 -30.38 -14.64 -0.91
C THR A 246 -31.19 -14.15 0.29
N VAL A 247 -32.52 -14.22 0.20
CA VAL A 247 -33.42 -14.01 1.34
C VAL A 247 -33.94 -15.36 1.84
N ASP A 248 -33.72 -15.65 3.12
CA ASP A 248 -34.18 -16.85 3.81
C ASP A 248 -34.88 -16.44 5.11
N GLU A 249 -36.13 -16.85 5.30
CA GLU A 249 -36.96 -16.51 6.48
C GLU A 249 -36.97 -15.01 6.85
N GLY A 250 -37.01 -14.14 5.83
CA GLY A 250 -37.05 -12.68 6.02
C GLY A 250 -35.70 -12.05 6.42
N LYS A 251 -34.59 -12.77 6.22
CA LYS A 251 -33.23 -12.29 6.50
C LYS A 251 -32.30 -12.58 5.33
N LEU A 252 -31.19 -11.85 5.25
CA LEU A 252 -30.15 -12.08 4.26
C LEU A 252 -29.31 -13.30 4.63
N LYS A 253 -29.11 -14.19 3.67
CA LYS A 253 -28.27 -15.38 3.77
C LYS A 253 -27.15 -15.31 2.76
N LEU A 254 -25.93 -15.43 3.27
CA LEU A 254 -24.69 -15.40 2.50
C LEU A 254 -24.31 -16.81 2.07
N HIS A 255 -23.87 -16.96 0.82
CA HIS A 255 -23.41 -18.23 0.24
C HIS A 255 -22.02 -18.05 -0.37
N TYR A 256 -21.02 -18.72 0.21
CA TYR A 256 -19.63 -18.65 -0.20
C TYR A 256 -18.99 -20.05 -0.20
N ASP A 257 -17.85 -20.23 -0.85
CA ASP A 257 -17.13 -21.50 -0.91
C ASP A 257 -15.75 -21.42 -0.23
N VAL A 258 -15.17 -22.59 0.04
CA VAL A 258 -13.87 -22.76 0.69
C VAL A 258 -12.68 -22.56 -0.26
N ASN A 259 -12.90 -22.36 -1.56
CA ASN A 259 -11.87 -22.26 -2.59
C ASN A 259 -10.78 -23.35 -2.53
N GLY A 260 -11.19 -24.59 -2.21
CA GLY A 260 -10.31 -25.76 -2.07
C GLY A 260 -9.56 -25.85 -0.73
N GLU A 261 -9.81 -24.96 0.21
CA GLU A 261 -9.23 -25.00 1.56
C GLU A 261 -9.89 -26.05 2.47
N THR A 262 -9.13 -26.51 3.45
CA THR A 262 -9.58 -27.46 4.48
C THR A 262 -9.28 -26.92 5.86
N ASN A 263 -10.04 -27.35 6.88
CA ASN A 263 -9.88 -26.89 8.28
C ASN A 263 -9.69 -25.36 8.40
N ILE A 264 -10.63 -24.61 7.83
CA ILE A 264 -10.71 -23.15 7.96
C ILE A 264 -11.92 -22.75 8.78
N ARG A 265 -11.94 -21.49 9.21
CA ARG A 265 -13.10 -20.78 9.74
C ARG A 265 -13.33 -19.52 8.93
N PHE A 266 -14.54 -18.99 8.98
CA PHE A 266 -14.89 -17.74 8.32
C PHE A 266 -15.25 -16.65 9.31
N ASN A 267 -14.82 -15.44 9.00
CA ASN A 267 -15.34 -14.23 9.62
C ASN A 267 -16.11 -13.43 8.59
N ILE A 268 -17.20 -12.84 9.04
CA ILE A 268 -18.13 -12.08 8.20
C ILE A 268 -18.07 -10.63 8.62
N TYR A 269 -17.92 -9.76 7.63
CA TYR A 269 -17.95 -8.32 7.79
C TYR A 269 -19.20 -7.78 7.15
N ARG A 270 -19.93 -6.94 7.88
CA ARG A 270 -21.09 -6.19 7.41
C ARG A 270 -20.75 -4.72 7.45
N ASN A 271 -20.88 -4.02 6.33
CA ASN A 271 -20.63 -2.59 6.21
C ASN A 271 -19.24 -2.19 6.76
N GLY A 272 -18.22 -3.03 6.48
CA GLY A 272 -16.84 -2.82 6.93
C GLY A 272 -16.56 -3.21 8.39
N GLN A 273 -17.57 -3.66 9.15
CA GLN A 273 -17.41 -4.07 10.56
C GLN A 273 -17.55 -5.58 10.71
N LEU A 274 -16.71 -6.20 11.53
CA LEU A 274 -16.80 -7.62 11.86
C LEU A 274 -18.13 -7.90 12.60
N CYS A 275 -19.02 -8.71 12.01
CA CYS A 275 -20.33 -9.03 12.58
C CYS A 275 -20.48 -10.50 13.00
N ALA A 276 -19.65 -11.40 12.46
CA ALA A 276 -19.60 -12.79 12.91
C ALA A 276 -18.18 -13.36 12.79
N LYS A 277 -17.82 -14.24 13.73
CA LYS A 277 -16.47 -14.83 13.82
C LYS A 277 -16.53 -16.35 13.96
N GLY A 278 -15.58 -17.05 13.36
CA GLY A 278 -15.39 -18.48 13.61
C GLY A 278 -16.43 -19.39 12.96
N ILE A 279 -17.11 -18.94 11.90
CA ILE A 279 -18.14 -19.70 11.21
C ILE A 279 -17.51 -20.90 10.48
N THR A 280 -18.08 -22.09 10.66
CA THR A 280 -17.59 -23.33 10.02
C THR A 280 -18.30 -23.66 8.72
N LYS A 281 -19.53 -23.14 8.55
CA LYS A 281 -20.38 -23.38 7.38
C LYS A 281 -20.04 -22.42 6.25
N THR A 282 -20.35 -22.87 5.04
CA THR A 282 -20.29 -22.09 3.79
C THR A 282 -21.54 -21.24 3.54
N GLU A 283 -22.41 -21.18 4.54
CA GLU A 283 -23.61 -20.36 4.56
C GLU A 283 -23.78 -19.72 5.93
N TRP A 284 -24.21 -18.48 5.94
CA TRP A 284 -24.47 -17.73 7.18
C TRP A 284 -25.63 -16.75 6.97
N THR A 285 -26.62 -16.80 7.86
CA THR A 285 -27.75 -15.88 7.87
C THR A 285 -27.46 -14.73 8.81
N ASP A 286 -27.59 -13.50 8.33
CA ASP A 286 -27.39 -12.31 9.13
C ASP A 286 -28.60 -12.07 10.05
N PRO A 287 -28.46 -12.22 11.38
CA PRO A 287 -29.58 -12.07 12.31
C PRO A 287 -30.18 -10.65 12.34
N ASP A 288 -29.43 -9.61 11.97
CA ASP A 288 -29.87 -8.20 12.04
C ASP A 288 -30.19 -7.59 10.67
N SER A 289 -30.45 -8.44 9.67
CA SER A 289 -30.74 -8.01 8.29
C SER A 289 -32.23 -7.98 7.94
N ALA A 290 -33.13 -8.02 8.93
CA ALA A 290 -34.57 -8.11 8.70
C ALA A 290 -35.16 -6.88 7.97
N ASP A 291 -34.45 -5.76 7.97
CA ASP A 291 -34.79 -4.51 7.28
C ASP A 291 -34.10 -4.39 5.89
N TYR A 292 -33.66 -5.52 5.31
CA TYR A 292 -33.01 -5.56 3.99
C TYR A 292 -33.85 -4.96 2.86
N GLY A 293 -35.18 -4.87 3.02
CA GLY A 293 -36.08 -4.25 2.04
C GLY A 293 -35.94 -2.73 1.97
N ASP A 294 -35.41 -2.11 3.03
CA ASP A 294 -35.22 -0.67 3.12
C ASP A 294 -33.76 -0.25 2.98
N LYS A 295 -32.84 -1.15 3.33
CA LYS A 295 -31.40 -0.88 3.46
C LYS A 295 -30.55 -1.71 2.52
N THR A 296 -29.44 -1.13 2.10
CA THR A 296 -28.40 -1.82 1.33
C THR A 296 -27.31 -2.33 2.26
N TYR A 297 -27.06 -3.64 2.24
CA TYR A 297 -26.04 -4.28 3.06
C TYR A 297 -24.83 -4.70 2.24
N PHE A 298 -23.63 -4.36 2.70
CA PHE A 298 -22.37 -4.79 2.09
C PHE A 298 -21.73 -5.88 2.95
N TYR A 299 -21.33 -6.99 2.33
CA TYR A 299 -20.69 -8.11 2.99
C TYR A 299 -19.33 -8.44 2.38
N MET A 300 -18.41 -8.84 3.25
CA MET A 300 -17.14 -9.45 2.89
C MET A 300 -16.89 -10.64 3.80
N VAL A 301 -16.18 -11.65 3.28
CA VAL A 301 -15.86 -12.89 4.00
C VAL A 301 -14.35 -13.12 3.93
N GLU A 302 -13.72 -13.38 5.06
CA GLU A 302 -12.34 -13.89 5.14
C GLU A 302 -12.36 -15.34 5.62
N ALA A 303 -11.42 -16.13 5.13
CA ALA A 303 -11.07 -17.44 5.68
C ALA A 303 -9.88 -17.32 6.62
N ILE A 304 -9.85 -18.16 7.66
CA ILE A 304 -8.81 -18.18 8.69
C ILE A 304 -8.37 -19.61 8.94
N TYR A 305 -7.07 -19.85 9.03
CA TYR A 305 -6.55 -21.08 9.64
C TYR A 305 -6.62 -20.97 11.16
N PRO A 306 -7.40 -21.81 11.86
CA PRO A 306 -7.53 -21.73 13.31
C PRO A 306 -6.20 -22.01 14.04
N ASP A 307 -5.31 -22.78 13.42
CA ASP A 307 -4.05 -23.22 14.03
C ASP A 307 -3.00 -22.09 14.07
N SER A 308 -2.91 -21.28 13.00
CA SER A 308 -1.93 -20.20 12.88
C SER A 308 -2.51 -18.80 13.08
N GLY A 309 -3.83 -18.65 12.90
CA GLY A 309 -4.50 -17.35 12.87
C GLY A 309 -4.29 -16.56 11.57
N ASN A 310 -3.59 -17.12 10.56
CA ASN A 310 -3.42 -16.45 9.28
C ASN A 310 -4.76 -16.33 8.54
N CYS A 311 -5.02 -15.14 7.99
CA CYS A 311 -6.23 -14.81 7.26
C CYS A 311 -5.97 -14.77 5.74
N SER A 312 -7.02 -15.07 4.97
CA SER A 312 -7.05 -14.78 3.53
C SER A 312 -7.25 -13.28 3.29
N HIS A 313 -7.12 -12.86 2.02
CA HIS A 313 -7.80 -11.65 1.58
C HIS A 313 -9.32 -11.78 1.83
N LEU A 314 -9.97 -10.66 2.13
CA LEU A 314 -11.44 -10.58 2.11
C LEU A 314 -11.94 -10.85 0.71
N THR A 315 -13.08 -11.53 0.54
CA THR A 315 -13.79 -11.57 -0.75
C THR A 315 -13.96 -10.16 -1.32
N PRO A 316 -14.07 -9.99 -2.66
CA PRO A 316 -14.62 -8.75 -3.20
C PRO A 316 -15.93 -8.43 -2.49
N ALA A 317 -16.10 -7.16 -2.09
CA ALA A 317 -17.32 -6.73 -1.41
C ALA A 317 -18.52 -7.06 -2.30
N ASN A 318 -19.45 -7.82 -1.74
CA ASN A 318 -20.74 -8.06 -2.37
C ASN A 318 -21.83 -7.35 -1.58
N PHE A 319 -22.98 -7.11 -2.19
CA PHE A 319 -24.04 -6.38 -1.53
C PHE A 319 -25.42 -6.93 -1.87
N TYR A 320 -26.34 -6.75 -0.93
CA TYR A 320 -27.76 -6.88 -1.19
C TYR A 320 -28.36 -5.48 -1.19
N CYS A 321 -28.98 -5.09 -2.31
CA CYS A 321 -29.65 -3.81 -2.45
C CYS A 321 -31.08 -4.03 -2.95
N PRO A 322 -32.09 -3.42 -2.32
CA PRO A 322 -33.43 -3.31 -2.89
C PRO A 322 -33.38 -2.68 -4.27
N LYS A 323 -34.19 -3.17 -5.22
CA LYS A 323 -34.22 -2.59 -6.58
C LYS A 323 -34.55 -1.10 -6.57
N ASP A 324 -35.42 -0.66 -5.66
CA ASP A 324 -35.77 0.76 -5.50
C ASP A 324 -34.65 1.64 -4.95
N ASN A 325 -33.57 1.04 -4.45
CA ASN A 325 -32.39 1.73 -3.92
C ASN A 325 -31.25 1.85 -4.95
N ILE A 326 -31.44 1.34 -6.18
CA ILE A 326 -30.48 1.44 -7.28
C ILE A 326 -31.05 2.35 -8.37
N ILE A 327 -30.27 3.34 -8.79
CA ILE A 327 -30.53 4.15 -9.97
C ILE A 327 -29.39 3.91 -10.95
N GLU A 328 -29.70 3.28 -12.08
CA GLU A 328 -28.77 3.14 -13.21
C GLU A 328 -29.22 4.05 -14.34
N ILE A 329 -28.29 4.89 -14.82
CA ILE A 329 -28.53 5.84 -15.90
C ILE A 329 -27.58 5.46 -17.03
N GLY A 330 -28.10 4.85 -18.09
CA GLY A 330 -27.32 4.47 -19.27
C GLY A 330 -27.06 5.64 -20.21
N ALA A 331 -26.05 5.51 -21.08
CA ALA A 331 -25.64 6.53 -22.04
C ALA A 331 -26.77 7.05 -22.95
N ALA A 332 -27.82 6.24 -23.17
CA ALA A 332 -29.05 6.64 -23.85
C ALA A 332 -29.69 7.92 -23.25
N LEU A 333 -29.65 8.05 -21.93
CA LEU A 333 -30.27 9.15 -21.17
C LEU A 333 -29.30 10.31 -20.88
N MET A 334 -28.05 10.16 -21.30
CA MET A 334 -27.00 11.16 -21.13
C MET A 334 -26.86 12.03 -22.37
N LYS A 335 -26.39 13.26 -22.16
CA LYS A 335 -25.96 14.20 -23.20
C LYS A 335 -24.44 14.31 -23.18
N ASN A 336 -23.80 14.52 -24.32
CA ASN A 336 -22.36 14.73 -24.41
C ASN A 336 -22.00 15.96 -25.24
N ARG A 337 -20.88 16.58 -24.89
CA ARG A 337 -20.08 17.46 -25.74
C ARG A 337 -18.75 16.73 -25.98
N GLY A 338 -18.37 16.57 -27.24
CA GLY A 338 -17.22 15.74 -27.62
C GLY A 338 -17.45 14.24 -27.43
N GLY A 339 -16.58 13.42 -28.02
CA GLY A 339 -16.80 11.98 -28.18
C GLY A 339 -18.05 11.61 -29.01
N ASN A 340 -18.19 10.32 -29.33
CA ASN A 340 -19.31 9.78 -30.10
C ASN A 340 -20.14 8.82 -29.25
N ARG A 341 -21.46 8.97 -29.22
CA ARG A 341 -22.35 7.99 -28.58
C ARG A 341 -22.58 6.81 -29.51
N VAL A 342 -22.22 5.60 -29.07
CA VAL A 342 -22.30 4.37 -29.86
C VAL A 342 -23.45 3.51 -29.34
N ASN A 343 -24.40 3.19 -30.20
CA ASN A 343 -25.51 2.25 -29.95
C ASN A 343 -26.29 2.50 -28.65
N ASN A 344 -26.37 3.75 -28.19
CA ASN A 344 -26.93 4.14 -26.89
C ASN A 344 -26.28 3.44 -25.68
N HIS A 345 -25.14 2.77 -25.87
CA HIS A 345 -24.45 1.98 -24.87
C HIS A 345 -23.38 2.81 -24.16
N HIS A 346 -22.53 3.53 -24.90
CA HIS A 346 -21.39 4.25 -24.34
C HIS A 346 -20.96 5.44 -25.22
N PHE A 347 -20.02 6.24 -24.70
CA PHE A 347 -19.31 7.28 -25.45
C PHE A 347 -17.90 6.80 -25.79
N GLU A 348 -17.49 6.83 -27.05
CA GLU A 348 -16.11 6.56 -27.48
C GLU A 348 -15.39 7.86 -27.87
N ASN A 349 -14.06 7.81 -28.01
CA ASN A 349 -13.24 8.97 -28.36
C ASN A 349 -13.50 10.20 -27.45
N TRP A 350 -13.90 9.93 -26.20
CA TRP A 350 -14.21 10.94 -25.19
C TRP A 350 -13.05 11.00 -24.20
N GLY A 351 -12.45 12.19 -24.04
CA GLY A 351 -11.24 12.35 -23.24
C GLY A 351 -10.46 13.64 -23.45
N GLN A 352 -10.94 14.57 -24.26
CA GLN A 352 -10.35 15.91 -24.42
C GLN A 352 -10.73 16.82 -23.24
N SER A 353 -9.97 17.89 -23.05
CA SER A 353 -10.16 18.84 -21.94
C SER A 353 -11.52 19.54 -21.96
N GLU A 354 -12.06 19.76 -23.15
CA GLU A 354 -13.34 20.38 -23.41
C GLU A 354 -14.51 19.38 -23.43
N ASP A 355 -14.24 18.08 -23.36
CA ASP A 355 -15.27 17.06 -23.41
C ASP A 355 -16.10 17.04 -22.12
N GLU A 356 -17.39 16.73 -22.26
CA GLU A 356 -18.33 16.75 -21.13
C GLU A 356 -19.46 15.74 -21.32
N ILE A 357 -19.86 15.06 -20.25
CA ILE A 357 -21.09 14.26 -20.18
C ILE A 357 -22.03 14.89 -19.14
N ARG A 358 -23.31 15.02 -19.48
CA ARG A 358 -24.36 15.52 -18.60
C ARG A 358 -25.53 14.55 -18.48
N ILE A 359 -26.01 14.38 -17.26
CA ILE A 359 -27.33 13.83 -16.96
C ILE A 359 -28.21 15.01 -16.54
N PRO A 360 -29.19 15.43 -17.36
CA PRO A 360 -29.97 16.64 -17.09
C PRO A 360 -30.80 16.55 -15.80
N SER A 361 -31.38 15.37 -15.54
CA SER A 361 -32.16 15.13 -14.33
C SER A 361 -32.30 13.64 -14.03
N PHE A 362 -32.20 13.26 -12.77
CA PHE A 362 -32.67 11.99 -12.23
C PHE A 362 -33.38 12.25 -10.89
N ALA A 363 -34.35 11.41 -10.54
CA ALA A 363 -35.14 11.55 -9.32
C ALA A 363 -34.59 10.64 -8.21
N VAL A 364 -34.52 11.18 -7.00
CA VAL A 364 -34.16 10.44 -5.79
C VAL A 364 -35.42 10.32 -4.94
N LYS A 365 -35.83 9.09 -4.58
CA LYS A 365 -37.06 8.86 -3.81
C LYS A 365 -36.85 8.91 -2.30
N LYS A 366 -35.66 8.56 -1.83
CA LYS A 366 -35.36 8.43 -0.39
C LYS A 366 -34.21 9.37 -0.03
N SER A 367 -34.33 10.07 1.09
CA SER A 367 -33.20 10.80 1.65
C SER A 367 -32.16 9.82 2.17
N GLY A 368 -30.89 10.11 1.93
CA GLY A 368 -29.79 9.35 2.50
C GLY A 368 -28.48 9.51 1.75
N ARG A 369 -27.50 8.70 2.16
CA ARG A 369 -26.18 8.67 1.56
C ARG A 369 -26.16 7.76 0.35
N TYR A 370 -25.72 8.28 -0.79
CA TYR A 370 -25.60 7.53 -2.03
C TYR A 370 -24.14 7.31 -2.40
N PHE A 371 -23.80 6.11 -2.87
CA PHE A 371 -22.54 5.84 -3.57
C PHE A 371 -22.76 6.00 -5.08
N ILE A 372 -21.88 6.76 -5.72
CA ILE A 372 -21.93 7.01 -7.17
C ILE A 372 -20.64 6.53 -7.82
N ASN A 373 -20.77 5.79 -8.92
CA ASN A 373 -19.66 5.40 -9.79
C ASN A 373 -20.09 5.38 -11.26
N ALA A 374 -19.12 5.24 -12.16
CA ALA A 374 -19.34 5.04 -13.58
C ALA A 374 -18.92 3.63 -13.99
N GLU A 375 -19.75 2.95 -14.77
CA GLU A 375 -19.28 1.82 -15.55
C GLU A 375 -18.53 2.34 -16.77
N TYR A 376 -17.30 1.87 -16.94
CA TYR A 376 -16.37 2.42 -17.89
C TYR A 376 -15.51 1.34 -18.55
N SER A 377 -14.90 1.70 -19.69
CA SER A 377 -13.82 0.93 -20.31
C SER A 377 -12.66 1.85 -20.67
N ASN A 378 -11.43 1.46 -20.33
CA ASN A 378 -10.21 2.16 -20.69
C ASN A 378 -9.24 1.15 -21.32
N GLY A 379 -9.42 0.91 -22.61
CA GLY A 379 -8.65 -0.11 -23.34
C GLY A 379 -7.24 0.33 -23.76
N ALA A 380 -6.70 1.42 -23.21
CA ALA A 380 -5.43 2.00 -23.62
C ALA A 380 -4.18 1.14 -23.30
N GLY A 381 -4.33 0.15 -22.41
CA GLY A 381 -3.27 -0.82 -22.11
C GLY A 381 -3.71 -1.86 -21.08
N PRO A 382 -2.80 -2.74 -20.64
CA PRO A 382 -3.04 -3.69 -19.55
C PRO A 382 -3.24 -2.99 -18.20
N ILE A 383 -4.00 -3.62 -17.28
CA ILE A 383 -4.36 -3.05 -15.97
C ILE A 383 -3.16 -2.73 -15.07
N ASN A 384 -2.04 -3.43 -15.26
CA ASN A 384 -0.85 -3.36 -14.40
C ASN A 384 0.28 -2.48 -14.96
N THR A 385 0.02 -1.70 -16.01
CA THR A 385 1.04 -0.83 -16.65
C THR A 385 0.40 0.39 -17.30
N GLY A 386 1.24 1.34 -17.73
CA GLY A 386 0.85 2.52 -18.50
C GLY A 386 0.81 3.83 -17.71
N VAL A 387 0.58 4.92 -18.44
CA VAL A 387 0.60 6.30 -17.89
C VAL A 387 -0.76 7.01 -18.05
N THR A 388 -1.77 6.27 -18.48
CA THR A 388 -3.04 6.77 -19.06
C THR A 388 -4.28 6.29 -18.30
N CYS A 389 -4.19 6.22 -16.96
CA CYS A 389 -5.37 6.06 -16.11
C CYS A 389 -6.32 7.22 -16.37
N ALA A 390 -7.58 6.95 -16.70
CA ALA A 390 -8.51 8.04 -16.97
C ALA A 390 -8.96 8.68 -15.65
N VAL A 391 -8.90 10.00 -15.57
CA VAL A 391 -9.31 10.78 -14.41
C VAL A 391 -10.27 11.87 -14.87
N LYS A 392 -11.49 11.88 -14.33
CA LYS A 392 -12.52 12.88 -14.66
C LYS A 392 -13.16 13.44 -13.39
N ARG A 393 -13.48 14.73 -13.42
CA ARG A 393 -14.28 15.38 -12.39
C ARG A 393 -15.74 14.98 -12.56
N ILE A 394 -16.43 14.68 -11.46
CA ILE A 394 -17.87 14.46 -11.42
C ILE A 394 -18.53 15.38 -10.39
N GLU A 395 -19.62 16.02 -10.78
CA GLU A 395 -20.43 16.92 -9.95
C GLU A 395 -21.88 16.47 -9.97
N ILE A 396 -22.52 16.50 -8.79
CA ILE A 396 -23.95 16.30 -8.61
C ILE A 396 -24.54 17.60 -8.08
N SER A 397 -25.60 18.10 -8.71
CA SER A 397 -26.28 19.34 -8.32
C SER A 397 -27.78 19.10 -8.24
N GLU A 398 -28.46 19.70 -7.27
CA GLU A 398 -29.93 19.78 -7.30
C GLU A 398 -30.36 20.54 -8.58
N VAL A 399 -31.39 20.07 -9.28
CA VAL A 399 -31.87 20.73 -10.50
C VAL A 399 -32.38 22.13 -10.15
N GLY A 400 -31.79 23.15 -10.76
CA GLY A 400 -32.09 24.56 -10.46
C GLY A 400 -31.20 25.16 -9.35
N GLY A 401 -30.37 24.35 -8.68
CA GLY A 401 -29.37 24.81 -7.74
C GLY A 401 -28.17 25.47 -8.44
N SER A 402 -27.54 26.43 -7.75
CA SER A 402 -26.39 27.18 -8.30
C SER A 402 -25.02 26.56 -7.96
N LYS A 403 -24.97 25.54 -7.11
CA LYS A 403 -23.74 24.88 -6.66
C LYS A 403 -23.93 23.36 -6.60
N PRO A 404 -22.87 22.57 -6.88
CA PRO A 404 -22.90 21.13 -6.62
C PRO A 404 -23.15 20.81 -5.15
N VAL A 405 -24.00 19.82 -4.89
CA VAL A 405 -24.22 19.24 -3.56
C VAL A 405 -23.15 18.19 -3.21
N ALA A 406 -22.56 17.57 -4.23
CA ALA A 406 -21.46 16.63 -4.07
C ALA A 406 -20.56 16.63 -5.30
N ALA A 407 -19.29 16.32 -5.09
CA ALA A 407 -18.30 16.46 -6.14
C ALA A 407 -17.04 15.62 -5.82
N SER A 408 -16.55 14.81 -6.76
CA SER A 408 -15.31 14.05 -6.62
C SER A 408 -14.60 13.82 -7.96
N TYR A 409 -13.61 12.91 -7.97
CA TYR A 409 -12.93 12.42 -9.16
C TYR A 409 -13.24 10.93 -9.39
N LEU A 410 -13.60 10.60 -10.62
CA LEU A 410 -13.70 9.23 -11.11
C LEU A 410 -12.31 8.79 -11.59
N ILE A 411 -11.78 7.75 -10.96
CA ILE A 411 -10.52 7.10 -11.32
C ILE A 411 -10.85 5.83 -12.10
N MET A 412 -10.32 5.74 -13.31
CA MET A 412 -10.69 4.74 -14.31
C MET A 412 -9.44 4.10 -14.93
N PRO A 413 -8.77 3.18 -14.21
CA PRO A 413 -7.59 2.47 -14.70
C PRO A 413 -7.85 1.64 -15.95
N HIS A 414 -6.77 1.23 -16.60
CA HIS A 414 -6.81 0.35 -17.75
C HIS A 414 -7.65 -0.93 -17.56
N THR A 415 -8.46 -1.26 -18.56
CA THR A 415 -9.31 -2.47 -18.62
C THR A 415 -8.74 -3.56 -19.52
N ALA A 416 -7.48 -3.44 -19.98
CA ALA A 416 -6.82 -4.30 -20.96
C ALA A 416 -7.35 -4.20 -22.40
N ASN A 417 -8.67 -4.04 -22.60
CA ASN A 417 -9.29 -3.79 -23.89
C ASN A 417 -10.60 -3.00 -23.74
N TRP A 418 -11.05 -2.39 -24.84
CA TRP A 418 -12.25 -1.54 -24.90
C TRP A 418 -13.59 -2.31 -24.84
N GLY A 419 -13.56 -3.64 -24.89
CA GLY A 419 -14.73 -4.50 -24.75
C GLY A 419 -15.00 -4.93 -23.29
N ARG A 420 -14.06 -4.68 -22.38
CA ARG A 420 -14.19 -4.99 -20.96
C ARG A 420 -14.62 -3.75 -20.19
N TYR A 421 -15.78 -3.82 -19.55
CA TYR A 421 -16.31 -2.76 -18.71
C TYR A 421 -16.14 -3.12 -17.22
N LEU A 422 -15.72 -2.13 -16.43
CA LEU A 422 -15.54 -2.21 -14.97
C LEU A 422 -16.20 -0.99 -14.31
N ASP A 423 -16.30 -1.00 -12.99
CA ASP A 423 -16.75 0.16 -12.22
C ASP A 423 -15.55 1.02 -11.81
N SER A 424 -15.71 2.35 -11.92
CA SER A 424 -14.72 3.34 -11.49
C SER A 424 -14.55 3.35 -9.96
N SER A 425 -13.64 4.19 -9.46
CA SER A 425 -13.75 4.64 -8.07
C SER A 425 -15.17 5.13 -7.77
N SER A 426 -15.62 4.93 -6.53
CA SER A 426 -16.91 5.40 -6.04
C SER A 426 -16.73 6.58 -5.09
N PHE A 427 -17.70 7.50 -5.04
CA PHE A 427 -17.73 8.57 -4.05
C PHE A 427 -19.13 8.69 -3.43
N GLN A 428 -19.21 9.37 -2.30
CA GLN A 428 -20.44 9.54 -1.54
C GLN A 428 -21.11 10.89 -1.83
N ALA A 429 -22.44 10.91 -1.85
CA ALA A 429 -23.25 12.12 -1.86
C ALA A 429 -24.46 11.95 -0.94
N ASP A 430 -24.69 12.89 -0.04
CA ASP A 430 -25.92 12.92 0.75
C ASP A 430 -27.00 13.64 -0.07
N LEU A 431 -28.03 12.89 -0.48
CA LEU A 431 -29.11 13.37 -1.33
C LEU A 431 -30.43 13.33 -0.56
N GLU A 432 -31.21 14.39 -0.68
CA GLU A 432 -32.57 14.45 -0.15
C GLU A 432 -33.56 13.78 -1.11
N GLY A 433 -34.53 13.07 -0.53
CA GLY A 433 -35.63 12.40 -1.22
C GLY A 433 -36.63 13.38 -1.82
N ASP A 434 -37.40 12.87 -2.78
CA ASP A 434 -38.38 13.60 -3.59
C ASP A 434 -37.83 14.81 -4.36
N LYS A 435 -36.51 14.88 -4.52
CA LYS A 435 -35.81 15.88 -5.31
C LYS A 435 -35.27 15.32 -6.62
N LYS A 436 -34.94 16.23 -7.54
CA LYS A 436 -34.27 15.93 -8.80
C LYS A 436 -32.85 16.49 -8.78
N TYR A 437 -31.92 15.70 -9.29
CA TYR A 437 -30.50 16.06 -9.37
C TYR A 437 -30.00 15.92 -10.81
N SER A 438 -28.94 16.64 -11.13
CA SER A 438 -28.21 16.53 -12.39
C SER A 438 -26.78 16.07 -12.13
N VAL A 439 -26.17 15.43 -13.13
CA VAL A 439 -24.75 15.03 -13.08
C VAL A 439 -23.99 15.71 -14.19
N ARG A 440 -22.76 16.14 -13.90
CA ARG A 440 -21.81 16.66 -14.87
C ARG A 440 -20.48 15.95 -14.72
N ILE A 441 -19.90 15.48 -15.82
CA ILE A 441 -18.60 14.79 -15.86
C ILE A 441 -17.72 15.48 -16.89
N PHE A 442 -16.52 15.92 -16.49
CA PHE A 442 -15.64 16.78 -17.29
C PHE A 442 -14.18 16.73 -16.79
N GLU A 443 -13.28 17.49 -17.43
CA GLU A 443 -11.92 17.74 -16.91
C GLU A 443 -11.80 19.13 -16.29
N ASP A 444 -11.22 19.19 -15.10
CA ASP A 444 -10.70 20.43 -14.50
C ASP A 444 -9.17 20.39 -14.44
N ASP A 445 -8.53 21.33 -13.73
CA ASP A 445 -7.07 21.41 -13.62
C ASP A 445 -6.43 20.23 -12.87
N TYR A 446 -7.22 19.49 -12.09
CA TYR A 446 -6.75 18.37 -11.27
C TYR A 446 -7.10 17.00 -11.87
N ALA A 447 -7.93 16.96 -12.91
CA ALA A 447 -8.23 15.77 -13.68
C ALA A 447 -7.03 15.37 -14.57
N ARG A 448 -5.95 14.91 -13.93
CA ARG A 448 -4.64 14.68 -14.55
C ARG A 448 -4.14 13.27 -14.25
N ASN A 449 -3.48 12.68 -15.23
CA ASN A 449 -2.74 11.42 -15.10
C ASN A 449 -1.27 11.63 -15.49
N MET A 450 -0.48 10.56 -15.51
CA MET A 450 0.96 10.67 -15.73
C MET A 450 1.31 11.17 -17.15
N SER A 451 0.43 11.01 -18.15
CA SER A 451 0.66 11.55 -19.51
C SER A 451 0.69 13.09 -19.58
N TYR A 452 0.33 13.79 -18.51
CA TYR A 452 0.40 15.26 -18.43
C TYR A 452 1.74 15.78 -17.91
N PHE A 453 2.69 14.90 -17.54
CA PHE A 453 4.01 15.32 -17.08
C PHE A 453 5.06 15.11 -18.18
N ASP A 454 5.87 16.14 -18.45
CA ASP A 454 6.96 16.13 -19.44
C ASP A 454 7.90 14.92 -19.28
N HIS A 455 8.08 14.46 -18.04
CA HIS A 455 8.88 13.26 -17.72
C HIS A 455 8.44 12.01 -18.51
N TYR A 456 7.16 11.89 -18.85
CA TYR A 456 6.59 10.74 -19.55
C TYR A 456 6.47 10.94 -21.06
N GLU A 457 6.95 12.06 -21.64
CA GLU A 457 6.97 12.23 -23.09
C GLU A 457 7.73 11.11 -23.81
N SER A 458 8.84 10.66 -23.23
CA SER A 458 9.66 9.56 -23.77
C SER A 458 9.16 8.16 -23.37
N TYR A 459 7.96 8.05 -22.78
CA TYR A 459 7.39 6.76 -22.44
C TYR A 459 7.21 5.90 -23.70
N LYS A 460 7.35 4.57 -23.56
CA LYS A 460 7.44 3.67 -24.71
C LYS A 460 6.09 3.14 -25.21
N ASN A 461 5.00 3.39 -24.50
CA ASN A 461 3.65 2.90 -24.84
C ASN A 461 2.65 4.07 -24.89
N THR A 462 1.35 3.76 -24.97
CA THR A 462 0.24 4.72 -24.95
C THR A 462 0.40 5.81 -23.89
N GLY A 463 0.13 7.06 -24.27
CA GLY A 463 0.27 8.25 -23.42
C GLY A 463 1.64 8.91 -23.47
N ASN A 464 2.45 8.59 -24.49
CA ASN A 464 3.71 9.23 -24.77
C ASN A 464 3.55 10.46 -25.69
N GLY A 465 4.63 11.23 -25.82
CA GLY A 465 4.65 12.46 -26.60
C GLY A 465 4.03 13.65 -25.86
N THR A 466 3.86 14.75 -26.59
CA THR A 466 3.44 16.05 -26.05
C THR A 466 1.92 16.22 -25.92
N LYS A 467 1.15 15.21 -26.33
CA LYS A 467 -0.31 15.23 -26.23
C LYS A 467 -0.77 14.41 -25.03
N HIS A 468 -1.57 15.02 -24.18
CA HIS A 468 -2.19 14.35 -23.06
C HIS A 468 -3.13 13.24 -23.54
N TYR A 469 -3.24 12.17 -22.76
CA TYR A 469 -4.11 11.04 -23.05
C TYR A 469 -4.97 10.70 -21.84
N ASN A 470 -6.26 11.03 -21.92
CA ASN A 470 -7.23 10.82 -20.84
C ASN A 470 -8.56 10.22 -21.35
N TYR A 471 -8.46 9.35 -22.36
CA TYR A 471 -9.62 8.76 -23.03
C TYR A 471 -10.25 7.62 -22.23
N VAL A 472 -11.58 7.57 -22.24
CA VAL A 472 -12.36 6.53 -21.56
C VAL A 472 -13.74 6.39 -22.19
N ASN A 473 -14.26 5.16 -22.22
CA ASN A 473 -15.64 4.90 -22.54
C ASN A 473 -16.47 4.89 -21.26
N ILE A 474 -17.55 5.66 -21.20
CA ILE A 474 -18.52 5.60 -20.09
C ILE A 474 -19.84 5.06 -20.63
N SER A 475 -20.34 3.97 -20.04
CA SER A 475 -21.61 3.33 -20.45
C SER A 475 -22.80 3.70 -19.56
N LYS A 476 -22.58 3.77 -18.25
CA LYS A 476 -23.62 4.13 -17.28
C LYS A 476 -23.07 4.78 -16.02
N ILE A 477 -23.92 5.55 -15.35
CA ILE A 477 -23.72 5.99 -13.97
C ILE A 477 -24.60 5.13 -13.08
N LYS A 478 -24.02 4.56 -12.02
CA LYS A 478 -24.74 3.77 -11.03
C LYS A 478 -24.73 4.53 -9.70
N ILE A 479 -25.91 4.64 -9.10
CA ILE A 479 -26.15 5.40 -7.88
C ILE A 479 -26.89 4.47 -6.92
N TYR A 480 -26.29 4.21 -5.75
CA TYR A 480 -26.77 3.23 -4.78
C TYR A 480 -27.05 3.91 -3.45
N LEU A 481 -28.27 3.81 -2.93
CA LEU A 481 -28.54 4.22 -1.56
C LEU A 481 -27.78 3.30 -0.61
N SER A 482 -26.95 3.87 0.25
CA SER A 482 -26.16 3.17 1.25
C SER A 482 -26.91 3.08 2.58
N ALA A 483 -26.75 1.96 3.30
CA ALA A 483 -27.07 1.90 4.71
C ALA A 483 -25.90 2.31 5.63
N CYS A 484 -24.70 2.57 5.07
CA CYS A 484 -23.53 2.97 5.84
C CYS A 484 -23.65 4.44 6.25
N THR A 485 -23.79 4.69 7.55
CA THR A 485 -23.75 6.04 8.14
C THR A 485 -22.32 6.55 8.38
N HIS A 486 -21.30 5.74 8.10
CA HIS A 486 -19.89 6.03 8.35
C HIS A 486 -19.03 5.82 7.11
#